data_AF-A0A6I2Z493-F1
#
_entry.id   AF-A0A6I2Z493-F1
#
_cell.length_a   1.000
_cell.length_b   1.000
_cell.length_c   1.000
_cell.angle_alpha   90.00
_cell.angle_beta   90.00
_cell.angle_gamma   90.00
#
_symmetry.space_group_name_H-M   'P 1'
#
loop_
_entity.id
_entity.type
_entity.pdbx_description
1 polymer ?
#
loop_
_entity_poly.entity_id
_entity_poly.type
_entity_poly.pdbx_seq_one_letter_code
_entity_poly.pdbx_strand_id
1 'polypeptide(L)'
;MASGLNSPLSGRVTSGFGGAGNYKSRIIFGTAIIAFVPFLLSTFAASITVGSGALEFGQGSQQAIACDATVYASVGEEWHSLPTAEDTSAGFFRVRAVTISNLDLLSCRGKKLRVRLIDTNGAELQIGGVVGADPSPHVIQIALPNSDAPTDSGDPTELQLAYLAGDGSVITGDMNAAVNLSITGTSVYDGTNLDATSADVTFYLDPTATVVNLDGQFVGRTTVETVANNS
;
A
#
# COMPACT_ATOMS: atom_id res chain seq x y z
N MET A 1 47.27 -43.82 19.66
CA MET A 1 46.84 -43.70 21.08
C MET A 1 47.91 -42.93 21.83
N ALA A 2 47.56 -41.73 22.31
CA ALA A 2 47.97 -41.10 23.57
C ALA A 2 47.62 -39.60 23.48
N SER A 3 46.51 -39.23 24.11
CA SER A 3 46.04 -37.85 24.29
C SER A 3 46.76 -37.20 25.47
N GLY A 4 46.93 -35.87 25.41
CA GLY A 4 47.39 -35.06 26.54
C GLY A 4 46.97 -33.60 26.36
N LEU A 5 45.79 -33.25 26.89
CA LEU A 5 45.29 -31.89 27.06
C LEU A 5 46.16 -31.13 28.08
N ASN A 6 46.31 -29.80 27.90
CA ASN A 6 46.16 -28.77 28.93
C ASN A 6 46.33 -27.36 28.32
N SER A 7 45.24 -26.58 28.31
CA SER A 7 45.21 -25.11 28.39
C SER A 7 45.56 -24.70 29.85
N PRO A 8 45.65 -23.43 30.30
CA PRO A 8 45.63 -22.10 29.68
C PRO A 8 46.78 -21.21 30.26
N LEU A 9 46.68 -19.88 30.19
CA LEU A 9 47.55 -18.85 30.82
C LEU A 9 48.74 -18.35 29.97
N SER A 10 48.69 -17.08 29.57
CA SER A 10 49.45 -16.02 30.27
C SER A 10 49.67 -14.79 29.38
N GLY A 11 49.58 -13.60 29.98
CA GLY A 11 50.03 -12.34 29.37
C GLY A 11 48.86 -11.42 29.01
N ARG A 12 48.21 -10.78 29.98
CA ARG A 12 48.60 -9.51 30.61
C ARG A 12 48.58 -8.32 29.65
N VAL A 13 47.58 -7.47 29.89
CA VAL A 13 47.39 -6.13 29.31
C VAL A 13 48.55 -5.22 29.74
N THR A 14 49.14 -4.48 28.80
CA THR A 14 49.90 -3.26 29.13
C THR A 14 49.54 -2.15 28.14
N SER A 15 48.95 -1.10 28.68
CA SER A 15 48.74 0.20 28.07
C SER A 15 50.08 0.88 27.74
N GLY A 16 50.13 1.57 26.60
CA GLY A 16 51.28 2.40 26.20
C GLY A 16 50.81 3.53 25.29
N PHE A 17 50.46 4.65 25.91
CA PHE A 17 50.18 5.93 25.26
C PHE A 17 51.50 6.72 25.14
N GLY A 18 51.81 7.26 23.96
CA GLY A 18 52.68 8.46 23.86
C GLY A 18 53.84 8.44 22.86
N GLY A 19 53.68 9.25 21.80
CA GLY A 19 54.74 10.03 21.13
C GLY A 19 55.58 9.28 20.09
N ALA A 20 56.15 9.91 19.05
CA ALA A 20 56.03 11.24 18.46
C ALA A 20 56.70 11.14 17.08
N GLY A 21 56.18 11.82 16.06
CA GLY A 21 56.75 11.79 14.71
C GLY A 21 56.06 12.75 13.77
N ASN A 22 56.48 14.01 13.79
CA ASN A 22 56.08 15.06 12.85
C ASN A 22 56.57 14.72 11.43
N TYR A 23 55.81 15.02 10.36
CA TYR A 23 56.16 15.91 9.22
C TYR A 23 55.02 15.96 8.18
N LYS A 24 54.39 17.15 8.09
CA LYS A 24 53.71 17.83 6.96
C LYS A 24 53.28 17.03 5.71
N SER A 25 51.97 17.03 5.41
CA SER A 25 51.35 17.94 4.40
C SER A 25 49.95 17.48 3.97
N ARG A 26 48.93 18.21 4.45
CA ARG A 26 47.68 18.58 3.75
C ARG A 26 47.04 17.56 2.79
N ILE A 27 46.24 16.64 3.35
CA ILE A 27 44.94 16.25 2.78
C ILE A 27 43.96 16.09 3.95
N ILE A 28 43.58 17.22 4.56
CA ILE A 28 42.31 17.33 5.29
C ILE A 28 41.35 17.88 4.26
N PHE A 29 40.46 17.04 3.72
CA PHE A 29 39.05 17.37 3.40
C PHE A 29 38.28 16.30 2.58
N GLY A 30 38.77 15.06 2.45
CA GLY A 30 38.19 14.11 1.47
C GLY A 30 37.38 12.92 2.00
N THR A 31 37.46 12.57 3.28
CA THR A 31 37.15 11.19 3.72
C THR A 31 36.47 11.12 5.09
N ALA A 32 35.50 12.00 5.33
CA ALA A 32 34.59 11.92 6.48
C ALA A 32 33.15 12.37 6.16
N ILE A 33 32.68 12.12 4.92
CA ILE A 33 31.24 12.17 4.55
C ILE A 33 30.90 10.90 3.72
N ILE A 34 31.40 9.73 4.15
CA ILE A 34 30.97 8.43 3.59
C ILE A 34 30.72 7.46 4.74
N ALA A 35 30.02 7.93 5.77
CA ALA A 35 29.59 7.07 6.88
C ALA A 35 28.14 7.33 7.33
N PHE A 36 27.37 8.18 6.62
CA PHE A 36 26.00 8.51 7.00
C PHE A 36 25.04 8.76 5.83
N VAL A 37 25.25 8.14 4.66
CA VAL A 37 24.20 7.97 3.64
C VAL A 37 24.38 6.59 2.99
N PRO A 38 23.56 5.61 3.40
CA PRO A 38 22.60 5.09 2.45
C PRO A 38 21.22 4.90 3.11
N PHE A 39 20.71 5.95 3.77
CA PHE A 39 19.30 6.01 4.18
C PHE A 39 18.46 6.94 3.26
N LEU A 40 19.05 7.37 2.14
CA LEU A 40 18.41 8.19 1.11
C LEU A 40 18.86 7.72 -0.29
N LEU A 41 18.72 6.42 -0.55
CA LEU A 41 18.47 5.91 -1.89
C LEU A 41 16.99 5.54 -1.88
N SER A 42 16.09 6.51 -2.01
CA SER A 42 15.57 6.84 -3.34
C SER A 42 15.29 5.54 -4.09
N THR A 43 14.06 5.05 -3.93
CA THR A 43 13.38 4.21 -4.90
C THR A 43 13.54 4.82 -6.29
N PHE A 44 14.63 4.48 -6.98
CA PHE A 44 14.58 4.44 -8.42
C PHE A 44 13.56 3.37 -8.75
N ALA A 45 12.42 3.81 -9.30
CA ALA A 45 11.54 2.95 -10.05
C ALA A 45 12.40 2.27 -11.13
N ALA A 46 12.81 1.03 -10.87
CA ALA A 46 13.31 0.15 -11.90
C ALA A 46 12.08 -0.27 -12.71
N SER A 47 11.71 0.53 -13.69
CA SER A 47 10.78 0.10 -14.73
C SER A 47 11.49 -0.99 -15.53
N ILE A 48 11.21 -2.25 -15.23
CA ILE A 48 11.61 -3.35 -16.10
C ILE A 48 10.77 -3.18 -17.36
N THR A 49 11.41 -2.73 -18.44
CA THR A 49 10.78 -2.70 -19.77
C THR A 49 10.61 -4.13 -20.26
N VAL A 50 9.44 -4.71 -20.00
CA VAL A 50 9.02 -6.00 -20.54
C VAL A 50 8.28 -5.73 -21.85
N GLY A 51 8.90 -6.10 -22.98
CA GLY A 51 8.22 -6.33 -24.25
C GLY A 51 7.61 -5.09 -24.95
N SER A 52 7.63 -5.09 -26.28
CA SER A 52 7.12 -4.00 -27.13
C SER A 52 5.59 -3.98 -27.24
N GLY A 53 4.90 -3.92 -26.10
CA GLY A 53 3.48 -3.57 -26.02
C GLY A 53 3.36 -2.33 -25.15
N ALA A 54 2.65 -1.31 -25.62
CA ALA A 54 2.35 -0.14 -24.80
C ALA A 54 1.48 -0.59 -23.61
N LEU A 55 2.12 -0.87 -22.48
CA LEU A 55 1.45 -1.01 -21.19
C LEU A 55 1.13 0.40 -20.72
N GLU A 56 -0.07 0.85 -21.08
CA GLU A 56 -0.64 2.10 -20.62
C GLU A 56 -1.22 1.88 -19.21
N PHE A 57 -0.40 2.16 -18.21
CA PHE A 57 -0.85 2.22 -16.82
C PHE A 57 -1.59 3.53 -16.58
N GLY A 58 -2.86 3.45 -16.18
CA GLY A 58 -3.56 4.57 -15.54
C GLY A 58 -4.56 5.34 -16.41
N GLN A 59 -5.63 4.71 -16.87
CA GLN A 59 -6.77 5.43 -17.47
C GLN A 59 -8.12 4.89 -16.96
N GLY A 60 -8.28 4.85 -15.63
CA GLY A 60 -9.61 4.68 -15.03
C GLY A 60 -10.32 6.03 -14.94
N SER A 61 -11.38 6.25 -15.73
CA SER A 61 -12.21 7.47 -15.65
C SER A 61 -12.93 7.54 -14.30
N GLN A 62 -12.40 8.28 -13.33
CA GLN A 62 -12.95 8.34 -11.97
C GLN A 62 -14.27 9.14 -11.92
N GLN A 63 -15.37 8.49 -11.53
CA GLN A 63 -16.62 9.17 -11.18
C GLN A 63 -16.74 9.13 -9.66
N ALA A 64 -16.69 10.31 -9.03
CA ALA A 64 -16.86 10.47 -7.60
C ALA A 64 -18.15 11.25 -7.30
N ILE A 65 -19.06 10.63 -6.55
CA ILE A 65 -20.13 11.35 -5.83
C ILE A 65 -19.69 11.32 -4.37
N ALA A 66 -18.70 12.16 -4.06
CA ALA A 66 -18.17 12.30 -2.72
C ALA A 66 -18.80 13.51 -2.02
N CYS A 67 -18.72 13.50 -0.71
CA CYS A 67 -19.00 14.63 0.18
C CYS A 67 -17.97 15.76 0.04
N ASP A 68 -16.89 15.49 -0.69
CA ASP A 68 -15.90 16.45 -1.14
C ASP A 68 -16.15 16.81 -2.61
N ALA A 69 -15.79 18.03 -3.00
CA ALA A 69 -15.90 18.51 -4.37
C ALA A 69 -15.01 17.72 -5.33
N THR A 70 -13.87 17.21 -4.86
CA THR A 70 -12.92 16.45 -5.66
C THR A 70 -12.15 15.46 -4.80
N VAL A 71 -12.21 14.19 -5.16
CA VAL A 71 -11.35 13.12 -4.63
C VAL A 71 -10.63 12.45 -5.78
N TYR A 72 -9.46 11.89 -5.50
CA TYR A 72 -8.68 11.14 -6.47
C TYR A 72 -8.66 9.67 -6.10
N ALA A 73 -8.78 8.78 -7.09
CA ALA A 73 -8.60 7.36 -6.88
C ALA A 73 -7.36 6.87 -7.62
N SER A 74 -6.45 6.19 -6.92
CA SER A 74 -5.32 5.51 -7.52
C SER A 74 -5.44 4.01 -7.32
N VAL A 75 -5.13 3.24 -8.35
CA VAL A 75 -5.06 1.78 -8.26
C VAL A 75 -3.59 1.38 -8.11
N GLY A 76 -3.29 0.65 -7.04
CA GLY A 76 -1.98 0.07 -6.79
C GLY A 76 -1.96 -1.39 -7.29
N GLU A 77 -1.03 -1.69 -8.18
CA GLU A 77 -0.87 -3.01 -8.78
C GLU A 77 0.45 -3.65 -8.38
N GLU A 78 0.48 -4.99 -8.40
CA GLU A 78 1.71 -5.76 -8.22
C GLU A 78 1.75 -6.99 -9.13
N TRP A 79 2.93 -7.50 -9.40
CA TRP A 79 3.08 -8.72 -10.21
C TRP A 79 2.54 -9.94 -9.47
N HIS A 80 1.61 -10.67 -10.10
CA HIS A 80 1.11 -11.96 -9.65
C HIS A 80 1.54 -13.05 -10.62
N SER A 81 2.39 -13.96 -10.14
CA SER A 81 2.86 -15.11 -10.93
C SER A 81 1.75 -16.15 -11.03
N LEU A 82 1.42 -16.55 -12.26
CA LEU A 82 0.48 -17.64 -12.56
C LEU A 82 1.05 -18.54 -13.65
N PRO A 83 2.09 -19.35 -13.34
CA PRO A 83 2.75 -20.21 -14.32
C PRO A 83 1.80 -21.23 -14.93
N THR A 84 1.92 -21.48 -16.23
CA THR A 84 1.22 -22.57 -16.93
C THR A 84 2.19 -23.69 -17.29
N ALA A 85 1.68 -24.80 -17.83
CA ALA A 85 2.54 -25.88 -18.31
C ALA A 85 3.41 -25.44 -19.52
N GLU A 86 2.93 -24.45 -20.27
CA GLU A 86 3.56 -23.93 -21.48
C GLU A 86 4.47 -22.71 -21.22
N ASP A 87 4.20 -21.94 -20.16
CA ASP A 87 4.97 -20.74 -19.80
C ASP A 87 5.15 -20.62 -18.28
N THR A 88 6.38 -20.85 -17.82
CA THR A 88 6.74 -20.74 -16.39
C THR A 88 6.81 -19.31 -15.86
N SER A 89 6.79 -18.32 -16.76
CA SER A 89 6.83 -16.88 -16.45
C SER A 89 5.48 -16.20 -16.58
N ALA A 90 4.42 -16.95 -16.92
CA ALA A 90 3.08 -16.40 -17.04
C ALA A 90 2.61 -15.76 -15.72
N GLY A 91 1.85 -14.68 -15.86
CA GLY A 91 1.36 -13.87 -14.75
C GLY A 91 0.73 -12.58 -15.25
N PHE A 92 0.26 -11.76 -14.32
CA PHE A 92 -0.39 -10.49 -14.61
C PHE A 92 -0.15 -9.46 -13.50
N PHE A 93 -0.40 -8.19 -13.78
CA PHE A 93 -0.39 -7.15 -12.76
C PHE A 93 -1.74 -7.20 -12.03
N ARG A 94 -1.74 -7.76 -10.83
CA ARG A 94 -2.95 -7.84 -10.01
C ARG A 94 -3.22 -6.52 -9.33
N VAL A 95 -4.49 -6.16 -9.21
CA VAL A 95 -4.92 -5.06 -8.34
C VAL A 95 -4.73 -5.47 -6.89
N ARG A 96 -3.78 -4.82 -6.20
CA ARG A 96 -3.53 -5.04 -4.78
C ARG A 96 -4.37 -4.08 -3.93
N ALA A 97 -4.43 -2.82 -4.35
CA ALA A 97 -5.03 -1.77 -3.54
C ALA A 97 -5.73 -0.71 -4.38
N VAL A 98 -6.68 -0.03 -3.76
CA VAL A 98 -7.30 1.20 -4.27
C VAL A 98 -7.15 2.26 -3.18
N THR A 99 -6.48 3.36 -3.49
CA THR A 99 -6.33 4.49 -2.57
C THR A 99 -7.19 5.65 -3.03
N ILE A 100 -7.99 6.20 -2.12
CA ILE A 100 -8.77 7.41 -2.30
C ILE A 100 -8.05 8.53 -1.58
N SER A 101 -7.59 9.53 -2.32
CA SER A 101 -6.80 10.66 -1.84
C SER A 101 -7.57 11.96 -1.90
N ASN A 102 -7.08 12.95 -1.15
CA ASN A 102 -7.70 14.26 -1.00
C ASN A 102 -9.14 14.16 -0.44
N LEU A 103 -9.35 13.27 0.53
CA LEU A 103 -10.64 13.13 1.19
C LEU A 103 -10.73 14.12 2.36
N ASP A 104 -11.62 15.11 2.28
CA ASP A 104 -11.94 15.99 3.41
C ASP A 104 -12.71 15.25 4.51
N LEU A 105 -12.00 14.86 5.59
CA LEU A 105 -12.62 14.12 6.69
C LEU A 105 -13.62 14.93 7.50
N LEU A 106 -13.59 16.27 7.47
CA LEU A 106 -14.53 17.12 8.17
C LEU A 106 -15.84 17.26 7.40
N SER A 107 -15.77 17.44 6.07
CA SER A 107 -16.95 17.48 5.19
C SER A 107 -17.61 16.11 5.01
N CYS A 108 -16.82 15.06 5.21
CA CYS A 108 -17.24 13.67 5.08
C CYS A 108 -17.56 12.95 6.39
N ARG A 109 -17.59 13.66 7.52
CA ARG A 109 -17.83 13.08 8.84
C ARG A 109 -19.10 12.24 8.89
N GLY A 110 -18.97 11.08 9.54
CA GLY A 110 -20.10 10.19 9.76
C GLY A 110 -20.77 9.73 8.46
N LYS A 111 -20.05 9.72 7.33
CA LYS A 111 -20.49 9.10 6.08
C LYS A 111 -19.76 7.77 5.89
N LYS A 112 -20.24 6.97 4.95
CA LYS A 112 -19.56 5.76 4.50
C LYS A 112 -18.93 6.01 3.15
N LEU A 113 -17.68 5.61 2.98
CA LEU A 113 -16.96 5.65 1.72
C LEU A 113 -17.03 4.27 1.08
N ARG A 114 -17.39 4.20 -0.20
CA ARG A 114 -17.48 2.97 -0.96
C ARG A 114 -16.72 3.07 -2.26
N VAL A 115 -16.13 1.95 -2.64
CA VAL A 115 -15.36 1.80 -3.88
C VAL A 115 -15.91 0.62 -4.68
N ARG A 116 -16.02 0.82 -5.99
CA ARG A 116 -16.25 -0.24 -6.97
C ARG A 116 -15.21 -0.17 -8.07
N LEU A 117 -14.87 -1.32 -8.63
CA LEU A 117 -14.11 -1.44 -9.85
C LEU A 117 -15.03 -1.89 -10.97
N ILE A 118 -14.95 -1.21 -12.11
CA ILE A 118 -15.78 -1.43 -13.28
C ILE A 118 -14.87 -1.91 -14.40
N ASP A 119 -15.29 -2.95 -15.10
CA ASP A 119 -14.55 -3.50 -16.22
C ASP A 119 -14.60 -2.58 -17.46
N THR A 120 -13.86 -2.93 -18.49
CA THR A 120 -13.83 -2.19 -19.77
C THR A 120 -15.15 -2.25 -20.55
N ASN A 121 -16.08 -3.13 -20.17
CA ASN A 121 -17.42 -3.27 -20.75
C ASN A 121 -18.51 -2.58 -19.91
N GLY A 122 -18.17 -2.03 -18.73
CA GLY A 122 -19.09 -1.39 -17.81
C GLY A 122 -19.71 -2.30 -16.73
N ALA A 123 -19.26 -3.55 -16.58
CA ALA A 123 -19.71 -4.46 -15.54
C ALA A 123 -18.93 -4.28 -14.22
N GLU A 124 -19.56 -4.54 -13.07
CA GLU A 124 -18.86 -4.50 -11.78
C GLU A 124 -17.93 -5.71 -11.63
N LEU A 125 -16.67 -5.45 -11.30
CA LEU A 125 -15.68 -6.48 -11.01
C LEU A 125 -15.87 -6.98 -9.57
N GLN A 126 -15.65 -8.27 -9.35
CA GLN A 126 -15.65 -8.84 -8.01
C GLN A 126 -14.34 -8.44 -7.31
N ILE A 127 -14.46 -7.81 -6.14
CA ILE A 127 -13.31 -7.26 -5.40
C ILE A 127 -13.07 -7.96 -4.05
N GLY A 128 -13.93 -8.92 -3.70
CA GLY A 128 -13.84 -9.69 -2.47
C GLY A 128 -13.84 -11.20 -2.72
N GLY A 129 -13.12 -11.90 -1.86
CA GLY A 129 -12.95 -13.34 -1.92
C GLY A 129 -13.88 -14.04 -0.94
N VAL A 130 -15.07 -14.42 -1.37
CA VAL A 130 -15.85 -15.41 -0.63
C VAL A 130 -16.22 -16.50 -1.61
N VAL A 131 -15.55 -17.65 -1.53
CA VAL A 131 -15.85 -18.80 -2.36
C VAL A 131 -17.30 -19.21 -2.10
N GLY A 132 -18.16 -19.02 -3.11
CA GLY A 132 -19.59 -19.34 -3.00
C GLY A 132 -20.48 -18.27 -2.37
N ALA A 133 -20.01 -17.02 -2.20
CA ALA A 133 -20.93 -15.94 -1.83
C ALA A 133 -21.91 -15.64 -2.97
N ASP A 134 -23.19 -15.81 -2.66
CA ASP A 134 -24.33 -15.35 -3.43
C ASP A 134 -25.14 -14.41 -2.52
N PRO A 135 -25.14 -13.08 -2.78
CA PRO A 135 -24.49 -12.39 -3.89
C PRO A 135 -22.97 -12.22 -3.73
N SER A 136 -22.26 -12.05 -4.86
CA SER A 136 -20.80 -11.83 -4.89
C SER A 136 -20.40 -10.39 -4.48
N PRO A 137 -19.22 -10.20 -3.86
CA PRO A 137 -18.78 -8.88 -3.37
C PRO A 137 -18.21 -8.00 -4.48
N HIS A 138 -18.92 -6.91 -4.77
CA HIS A 138 -18.57 -5.93 -5.81
C HIS A 138 -18.23 -4.54 -5.24
N VAL A 139 -18.55 -4.31 -3.96
CA VAL A 139 -18.33 -3.03 -3.28
C VAL A 139 -17.58 -3.28 -1.98
N ILE A 140 -16.62 -2.41 -1.69
CA ILE A 140 -15.88 -2.39 -0.43
C ILE A 140 -16.15 -1.04 0.24
N GLN A 141 -16.40 -1.08 1.54
CA GLN A 141 -16.87 0.07 2.29
C GLN A 141 -16.12 0.23 3.60
N ILE A 142 -15.89 1.47 4.01
CA ILE A 142 -15.65 1.85 5.40
C ILE A 142 -16.61 2.95 5.87
N ALA A 143 -16.79 3.07 7.18
CA ALA A 143 -17.27 4.27 7.83
C ALA A 143 -16.12 5.27 8.02
N LEU A 144 -16.37 6.53 7.67
CA LEU A 144 -15.45 7.62 7.93
C LEU A 144 -15.63 8.13 9.37
N PRO A 145 -14.55 8.56 10.04
CA PRO A 145 -14.62 9.02 11.43
C PRO A 145 -15.68 10.10 11.62
N ASN A 146 -16.42 9.99 12.73
CA ASN A 146 -17.35 11.04 13.16
C ASN A 146 -16.74 11.84 14.31
N SER A 147 -15.62 12.52 14.04
CA SER A 147 -14.86 13.29 15.03
C SER A 147 -14.40 14.61 14.44
N ASP A 148 -14.27 15.64 15.29
CA ASP A 148 -13.64 16.93 14.95
C ASP A 148 -12.11 16.83 14.88
N ALA A 149 -11.54 15.76 15.45
CA ALA A 149 -10.12 15.43 15.36
C ALA A 149 -10.00 13.95 14.98
N PRO A 150 -10.13 13.62 13.68
CA PRO A 150 -9.82 12.28 13.19
C PRO A 150 -8.36 11.90 13.49
N THR A 151 -8.09 10.61 13.55
CA THR A 151 -6.74 10.05 13.69
C THR A 151 -6.53 8.97 12.64
N ASP A 152 -5.26 8.62 12.37
CA ASP A 152 -4.95 7.44 11.56
C ASP A 152 -5.62 6.20 12.17
N SER A 153 -6.15 5.31 11.32
CA SER A 153 -6.68 4.02 11.75
C SER A 153 -6.52 2.98 10.65
N GLY A 154 -6.10 1.77 11.05
CA GLY A 154 -6.13 0.58 10.21
C GLY A 154 -6.97 -0.54 10.81
N ASP A 155 -7.78 -0.23 11.83
CA ASP A 155 -8.64 -1.22 12.48
C ASP A 155 -9.92 -1.41 11.64
N PRO A 156 -10.12 -2.60 11.02
CA PRO A 156 -11.29 -2.85 10.20
C PRO A 156 -12.59 -2.82 11.01
N THR A 157 -12.54 -3.06 12.32
CA THR A 157 -13.73 -3.01 13.19
C THR A 157 -14.13 -1.56 13.45
N GLU A 158 -13.17 -0.70 13.78
CA GLU A 158 -13.40 0.73 13.99
C GLU A 158 -13.96 1.38 12.73
N LEU A 159 -13.35 1.07 11.58
CA LEU A 159 -13.74 1.58 10.28
C LEU A 159 -14.95 0.85 9.69
N GLN A 160 -15.54 -0.12 10.37
CA GLN A 160 -16.68 -0.91 9.88
C GLN A 160 -16.45 -1.44 8.45
N LEU A 161 -15.26 -1.98 8.19
CA LEU A 161 -14.89 -2.52 6.90
C LEU A 161 -15.88 -3.62 6.51
N ALA A 162 -16.46 -3.50 5.32
CA ALA A 162 -17.51 -4.41 4.85
C ALA A 162 -17.42 -4.63 3.34
N TYR A 163 -17.79 -5.84 2.91
CA TYR A 163 -18.16 -6.11 1.53
C TYR A 163 -19.66 -5.94 1.34
N LEU A 164 -20.03 -5.36 0.20
CA LEU A 164 -21.41 -5.29 -0.25
C LEU A 164 -21.56 -5.91 -1.64
N ALA A 165 -22.75 -6.41 -1.93
CA ALA A 165 -23.15 -6.71 -3.30
C ALA A 165 -23.36 -5.41 -4.09
N GLY A 166 -23.52 -5.53 -5.41
CA GLY A 166 -23.72 -4.36 -6.29
C GLY A 166 -24.94 -3.50 -5.91
N ASP A 167 -25.98 -4.14 -5.36
CA ASP A 167 -27.19 -3.47 -4.84
C ASP A 167 -27.00 -2.78 -3.47
N GLY A 168 -25.83 -2.93 -2.84
CA GLY A 168 -25.48 -2.35 -1.55
C GLY A 168 -25.86 -3.18 -0.33
N SER A 169 -26.36 -4.41 -0.51
CA SER A 169 -26.61 -5.35 0.59
C SER A 169 -25.30 -5.87 1.20
N VAL A 170 -25.25 -6.02 2.52
CA VAL A 170 -24.05 -6.47 3.24
C VAL A 170 -23.80 -7.95 2.99
N ILE A 171 -22.57 -8.30 2.63
CA ILE A 171 -22.13 -9.69 2.48
C ILE A 171 -21.47 -10.14 3.78
N THR A 172 -21.92 -11.28 4.28
CA THR A 172 -21.37 -11.91 5.50
C THR A 172 -20.40 -13.03 5.09
N GLY A 173 -19.24 -13.09 5.74
CA GLY A 173 -18.23 -14.13 5.48
C GLY A 173 -16.83 -13.69 5.91
N ASP A 174 -15.85 -14.56 5.69
CA ASP A 174 -14.45 -14.24 5.94
C ASP A 174 -13.99 -13.11 5.00
N MET A 175 -13.38 -12.08 5.58
CA MET A 175 -12.90 -10.92 4.85
C MET A 175 -11.40 -11.02 4.62
N ASN A 176 -10.98 -11.04 3.34
CA ASN A 176 -9.55 -10.97 2.99
C ASN A 176 -9.02 -9.54 2.90
N ALA A 177 -9.89 -8.54 2.86
CA ALA A 177 -9.48 -7.16 2.69
C ALA A 177 -8.90 -6.58 3.99
N ALA A 178 -8.06 -5.57 3.81
CA ALA A 178 -7.60 -4.69 4.88
C ALA A 178 -7.83 -3.24 4.46
N VAL A 179 -7.74 -2.32 5.41
CA VAL A 179 -7.90 -0.89 5.14
C VAL A 179 -6.90 -0.08 5.97
N ASN A 180 -6.53 1.08 5.45
CA ASN A 180 -5.80 2.09 6.19
C ASN A 180 -6.38 3.47 5.85
N LEU A 181 -6.81 4.20 6.87
CA LEU A 181 -7.11 5.62 6.81
C LEU A 181 -5.90 6.37 7.36
N SER A 182 -5.30 7.23 6.55
CA SER A 182 -4.15 8.04 6.97
C SER A 182 -4.38 9.53 6.79
N ILE A 183 -4.03 10.29 7.82
CA ILE A 183 -4.04 11.76 7.89
C ILE A 183 -2.64 12.33 8.15
N THR A 184 -1.62 11.46 8.18
CA THR A 184 -0.21 11.83 8.37
C THR A 184 0.64 11.30 7.22
N GLY A 185 1.80 11.92 6.98
CA GLY A 185 2.67 11.56 5.87
C GLY A 185 2.35 12.33 4.59
N THR A 186 2.39 11.65 3.44
CA THR A 186 2.20 12.26 2.11
C THR A 186 1.14 11.52 1.33
N SER A 187 0.29 12.26 0.61
CA SER A 187 -0.74 11.69 -0.26
C SER A 187 -0.12 10.84 -1.36
N VAL A 188 -0.72 9.68 -1.60
CA VAL A 188 -0.34 8.74 -2.66
C VAL A 188 -0.57 9.33 -4.04
N TYR A 189 -1.56 10.21 -4.20
CA TYR A 189 -1.90 10.77 -5.50
C TYR A 189 -0.88 11.79 -6.02
N ASP A 190 -0.54 12.79 -5.20
CA ASP A 190 0.28 13.95 -5.63
C ASP A 190 1.50 14.24 -4.74
N GLY A 191 1.70 13.46 -3.67
CA GLY A 191 2.82 13.62 -2.74
C GLY A 191 2.69 14.81 -1.78
N THR A 192 1.55 15.51 -1.75
CA THR A 192 1.30 16.59 -0.79
C THR A 192 1.26 16.05 0.65
N ASN A 193 1.60 16.88 1.64
CA ASN A 193 1.52 16.44 3.03
C ASN A 193 0.06 16.29 3.46
N LEU A 194 -0.25 15.18 4.11
CA LEU A 194 -1.57 14.96 4.73
C LEU A 194 -1.66 15.70 6.07
N ASP A 195 -2.87 16.12 6.42
CA ASP A 195 -3.19 16.76 7.69
C ASP A 195 -4.56 16.32 8.24
N ALA A 196 -4.97 16.90 9.38
CA ALA A 196 -6.22 16.54 10.06
C ALA A 196 -7.51 16.78 9.25
N THR A 197 -7.41 17.48 8.12
CA THR A 197 -8.52 17.72 7.19
C THR A 197 -8.42 16.87 5.93
N SER A 198 -7.22 16.52 5.47
CA SER A 198 -7.02 15.73 4.25
C SER A 198 -6.55 14.30 4.55
N ALA A 199 -7.26 13.31 4.03
CA ALA A 199 -6.89 11.91 4.22
C ALA A 199 -6.68 11.13 2.92
N ASP A 200 -5.87 10.10 3.04
CA ASP A 200 -5.82 8.98 2.13
C ASP A 200 -6.51 7.76 2.78
N VAL A 201 -7.43 7.13 2.06
CA VAL A 201 -8.02 5.84 2.43
C VAL A 201 -7.52 4.79 1.44
N THR A 202 -6.69 3.86 1.91
CA THR A 202 -6.22 2.73 1.11
C THR A 202 -7.00 1.47 1.46
N PHE A 203 -7.77 0.96 0.51
CA PHE A 203 -8.36 -0.36 0.53
C PHE A 203 -7.37 -1.37 -0.05
N TYR A 204 -7.02 -2.41 0.70
CA TYR A 204 -6.27 -3.55 0.19
C TYR A 204 -7.25 -4.69 -0.07
N LEU A 205 -7.39 -5.12 -1.32
CA LEU A 205 -8.45 -6.08 -1.71
C LEU A 205 -8.19 -7.48 -1.13
N ASP A 206 -6.96 -7.96 -1.27
CA ASP A 206 -6.45 -9.17 -0.63
C ASP A 206 -4.92 -9.04 -0.50
N PRO A 207 -4.41 -8.58 0.65
CA PRO A 207 -2.98 -8.44 0.89
C PRO A 207 -2.20 -9.75 0.74
N THR A 208 -2.86 -10.90 0.90
CA THR A 208 -2.21 -12.23 0.85
C THR A 208 -2.13 -12.81 -0.55
N ALA A 209 -2.89 -12.25 -1.51
CA ALA A 209 -2.98 -12.73 -2.90
C ALA A 209 -3.46 -14.19 -3.03
N THR A 210 -4.24 -14.68 -2.07
CA THR A 210 -4.66 -16.09 -2.02
C THR A 210 -6.06 -16.32 -2.56
N VAL A 211 -6.94 -15.32 -2.47
CA VAL A 211 -8.35 -15.43 -2.82
C VAL A 211 -8.74 -14.45 -3.92
N VAL A 212 -8.27 -13.20 -3.86
CA VAL A 212 -8.60 -12.18 -4.87
C VAL A 212 -7.36 -11.80 -5.68
N ASN A 213 -7.36 -12.19 -6.95
CA ASN A 213 -6.31 -11.87 -7.92
C ASN A 213 -6.93 -11.28 -9.19
N LEU A 214 -7.45 -10.05 -9.06
CA LEU A 214 -8.03 -9.31 -10.17
C LEU A 214 -6.94 -8.79 -11.10
N ASP A 215 -6.98 -9.15 -12.38
CA ASP A 215 -6.07 -8.60 -13.38
C ASP A 215 -6.40 -7.13 -13.67
N GLY A 216 -5.42 -6.25 -13.44
CA GLY A 216 -5.53 -4.82 -13.64
C GLY A 216 -5.89 -4.42 -15.07
N GLN A 217 -5.55 -5.25 -16.07
CA GLN A 217 -5.92 -5.00 -17.47
C GLN A 217 -7.43 -4.98 -17.71
N PHE A 218 -8.21 -5.63 -16.83
CA PHE A 218 -9.67 -5.60 -16.95
C PHE A 218 -10.31 -4.38 -16.28
N VAL A 219 -9.58 -3.62 -15.45
CA VAL A 219 -10.13 -2.45 -14.78
C VAL A 219 -10.23 -1.28 -15.76
N GLY A 220 -11.46 -0.99 -16.20
CA GLY A 220 -11.74 0.18 -17.05
C GLY A 220 -12.00 1.46 -16.25
N ARG A 221 -12.50 1.35 -15.01
CA ARG A 221 -12.84 2.50 -14.16
C ARG A 221 -12.92 2.15 -12.67
N THR A 222 -12.54 3.10 -11.83
CA THR A 222 -12.83 3.09 -10.39
C THR A 222 -13.92 4.10 -10.07
N THR A 223 -14.96 3.68 -9.35
CA THR A 223 -16.01 4.59 -8.87
C THR A 223 -15.92 4.74 -7.36
N VAL A 224 -16.13 5.97 -6.90
CA VAL A 224 -16.10 6.33 -5.47
C VAL A 224 -17.42 6.98 -5.11
N GLU A 225 -18.07 6.49 -4.06
CA GLU A 225 -19.29 7.10 -3.55
C GLU A 225 -19.20 7.31 -2.04
N THR A 226 -19.72 8.44 -1.57
CA THR A 226 -19.98 8.62 -0.14
C THR A 226 -21.48 8.62 0.13
N VAL A 227 -21.91 7.82 1.09
CA VAL A 227 -23.32 7.69 1.47
C VAL A 227 -23.52 8.06 2.93
N ALA A 228 -24.74 8.46 3.29
CA ALA A 228 -25.09 8.73 4.67
C ALA A 228 -24.86 7.48 5.54
N ASN A 229 -24.23 7.65 6.70
CA ASN A 229 -24.19 6.58 7.70
C ASN A 229 -25.45 6.66 8.56
N ASN A 230 -26.54 6.08 8.05
CA ASN A 230 -27.77 5.90 8.82
C ASN A 230 -27.54 4.71 9.77
N SER A 231 -26.77 4.91 10.84
CA SER A 231 -26.65 3.99 11.96
C SER A 231 -27.91 4.02 12.82
#